data_AF-A0A1Q8QJV8-F1
#
_entry.id   AF-A0A1Q8QJV8-F1
#
_cell.length_a   1.000
_cell.length_b   1.000
_cell.length_c   1.000
_cell.angle_alpha   90.00
_cell.angle_beta   90.00
_cell.angle_gamma   90.00
#
_symmetry.space_group_name_H-M   'P 1'
#
loop_
_entity.id
_entity.type
_entity.pdbx_description
1 polymer ?
#
loop_
_entity_poly.entity_id
_entity_poly.type
_entity_poly.pdbx_seq_one_letter_code
_entity_poly.pdbx_strand_id
1 'polypeptide(L)'
;MRRAHKRIREFFPVCRVYQAHIPTYPSGHWLFGFASKTYDPLTDIDEQAWNSLGLKTKYYNTEIHKGCFALPSYVQELLVSAED
;
A
#
# COMPACT_ATOMS: atom_id res chain seq x y z
N MET A 1 1.95 -12.26 5.52
CA MET A 1 1.00 -11.37 4.83
C MET A 1 -0.43 -11.89 4.82
N ARG A 2 -0.75 -13.03 4.17
CA ARG A 2 -2.12 -13.56 4.00
C ARG A 2 -2.99 -13.56 5.28
N ARG A 3 -2.52 -14.19 6.37
CA ARG A 3 -3.25 -14.21 7.66
C ARG A 3 -3.48 -12.83 8.26
N ALA A 4 -2.48 -11.94 8.18
CA ALA A 4 -2.59 -10.59 8.73
C ALA A 4 -3.59 -9.76 7.92
N HIS A 5 -3.54 -9.87 6.59
CA HIS A 5 -4.49 -9.23 5.68
C HIS A 5 -5.93 -9.67 5.95
N LYS A 6 -6.19 -10.99 6.05
CA LYS A 6 -7.52 -11.55 6.36
C LYS A 6 -8.10 -10.94 7.64
N ARG A 7 -7.32 -10.94 8.74
CA ARG A 7 -7.74 -10.37 10.03
C ARG A 7 -8.03 -8.87 9.96
N ILE A 8 -7.21 -8.09 9.27
CA ILE A 8 -7.40 -6.63 9.19
C ILE A 8 -8.69 -6.30 8.41
N ARG A 9 -9.01 -7.05 7.35
CA ARG A 9 -10.25 -6.87 6.57
C ARG A 9 -11.53 -7.07 7.38
N GLU A 10 -11.49 -7.85 8.45
CA GLU A 10 -12.65 -8.04 9.34
C GLU A 10 -13.05 -6.74 10.07
N PHE A 11 -12.13 -5.79 10.23
CA PHE A 11 -12.36 -4.54 10.98
C PHE A 11 -12.40 -3.28 10.11
N PHE A 12 -11.78 -3.32 8.93
CA PHE A 12 -11.58 -2.14 8.09
C PHE A 12 -12.18 -2.36 6.69
N PRO A 13 -13.18 -1.54 6.28
CA PRO A 13 -13.79 -1.64 4.96
C PRO A 13 -12.82 -1.30 3.82
N VAL A 14 -11.82 -0.47 4.08
CA VAL A 14 -10.76 -0.16 3.12
C VAL A 14 -9.49 -0.87 3.56
N CYS A 15 -9.09 -1.87 2.79
CA CYS A 15 -7.83 -2.58 2.96
C CYS A 15 -7.09 -2.64 1.62
N ARG A 16 -5.81 -2.26 1.65
CA ARG A 16 -4.92 -2.30 0.49
C ARG A 16 -3.57 -2.87 0.92
N VAL A 17 -2.85 -3.44 -0.04
CA VAL A 17 -1.46 -3.84 0.14
C VAL A 17 -0.60 -3.00 -0.79
N TYR A 18 0.51 -2.49 -0.29
CA TYR A 18 1.47 -1.74 -1.09
C TYR A 18 2.89 -2.29 -0.90
N GLN A 19 3.77 -1.99 -1.85
CA GLN A 19 5.13 -2.51 -1.88
C GLN A 19 6.17 -1.39 -1.84
N ALA A 20 7.32 -1.66 -1.24
CA ALA A 20 8.48 -0.78 -1.30
C ALA A 20 9.76 -1.59 -1.52
N HIS A 21 10.71 -0.98 -2.21
CA HIS A 21 12.04 -1.54 -2.42
C HIS A 21 12.99 -1.09 -1.29
N ILE A 22 13.43 -2.03 -0.46
CA ILE A 22 14.27 -1.83 0.72
C ILE A 22 15.43 -2.84 0.65
N PRO A 23 16.57 -2.51 0.02
CA PRO A 23 17.63 -3.48 -0.32
C PRO A 23 18.24 -4.24 0.85
N THR A 24 18.17 -3.67 2.06
CA THR A 24 18.72 -4.29 3.27
C THR A 24 17.77 -5.27 3.95
N TYR A 25 16.52 -5.37 3.49
CA TYR A 25 15.57 -6.38 3.94
C TYR A 25 15.67 -7.64 3.07
N PRO A 26 15.36 -8.83 3.60
CA PRO A 26 15.38 -10.07 2.83
C PRO A 26 14.61 -9.93 1.50
N SER A 27 15.21 -10.34 0.39
CA SER A 27 14.74 -10.17 -1.01
C SER A 27 14.70 -8.74 -1.57
N GLY A 28 14.88 -7.71 -0.75
CA GLY A 28 14.81 -6.31 -1.16
C GLY A 28 13.39 -5.79 -1.46
N HIS A 29 12.39 -6.67 -1.54
CA HIS A 29 11.02 -6.31 -1.91
C HIS A 29 10.07 -6.57 -0.74
N TRP A 30 9.47 -5.52 -0.20
CA TRP A 30 8.68 -5.60 1.02
C TRP A 30 7.23 -5.18 0.81
N LEU A 31 6.30 -5.91 1.40
CA LEU A 31 4.86 -5.63 1.35
C LEU A 31 4.37 -5.11 2.69
N PHE A 32 3.51 -4.09 2.64
CA PHE A 32 2.89 -3.43 3.78
C PHE A 32 1.37 -3.42 3.60
N GLY A 33 0.64 -3.35 4.72
CA GLY A 33 -0.82 -3.22 4.72
C GLY A 33 -1.24 -1.79 5.04
N PHE A 34 -2.16 -1.24 4.23
CA PHE A 34 -2.93 -0.04 4.53
C PHE A 34 -4.34 -0.45 4.94
N ALA A 35 -4.88 0.16 6.00
CA ALA A 35 -6.22 -0.12 6.50
C ALA A 35 -6.88 1.17 6.98
N SER A 36 -8.15 1.36 6.63
CA SER A 36 -8.90 2.57 6.91
C SER A 36 -10.40 2.30 7.01
N LYS A 37 -11.09 3.13 7.79
CA LYS A 37 -12.56 3.10 7.88
C LYS A 37 -13.25 4.04 6.89
N THR A 38 -12.49 4.93 6.25
CA THR A 38 -13.05 6.05 5.49
C THR A 38 -12.25 6.31 4.24
N TYR A 39 -10.95 6.56 4.38
CA TYR A 39 -10.10 7.00 3.27
C TYR A 39 -9.49 5.83 2.49
N ASP A 40 -9.66 5.84 1.17
CA ASP A 40 -8.91 5.03 0.20
C ASP A 40 -7.65 5.78 -0.25
N PRO A 41 -6.47 5.13 -0.17
CA PRO A 41 -5.20 5.82 -0.42
C PRO A 41 -5.02 6.18 -1.90
N LEU A 42 -5.78 5.60 -2.84
CA LEU A 42 -5.69 5.90 -4.27
C LEU A 42 -6.69 6.96 -4.72
N THR A 43 -7.89 7.00 -4.12
CA THR A 43 -8.94 7.95 -4.55
C THR A 43 -9.00 9.20 -3.70
N ASP A 44 -8.57 9.14 -2.44
CA ASP A 44 -8.74 10.24 -1.47
C ASP A 44 -7.41 10.96 -1.17
N ILE A 45 -6.35 10.66 -1.92
CA ILE A 45 -5.10 11.42 -1.83
C ILE A 45 -5.29 12.84 -2.40
N ASP A 46 -5.03 13.86 -1.57
CA ASP A 46 -4.90 15.24 -2.02
C ASP A 46 -3.45 15.55 -2.39
N GLU A 47 -3.10 15.25 -3.63
CA GLU A 47 -1.75 15.47 -4.16
C GLU A 47 -1.39 16.94 -4.23
N GLN A 48 -2.36 17.83 -4.47
CA GLN A 48 -2.11 19.26 -4.55
C GLN A 48 -1.73 19.79 -3.17
N ALA A 49 -2.50 19.45 -2.14
CA ALA A 49 -2.17 19.80 -0.77
C ALA A 49 -0.81 19.23 -0.36
N TRP A 50 -0.54 17.95 -0.65
CA TRP A 50 0.76 17.34 -0.32
C TRP A 50 1.94 18.06 -0.99
N ASN A 51 1.84 18.29 -2.31
CA ASN A 51 2.92 18.93 -3.07
C ASN A 51 3.10 20.40 -2.67
N SER A 52 2.05 21.09 -2.23
CA SER A 52 2.12 22.48 -1.75
C SER A 52 2.96 22.64 -0.46
N LEU A 53 3.19 21.55 0.29
CA LEU A 53 4.04 21.57 1.48
C LEU A 53 5.53 21.82 1.17
N GLY A 54 5.96 21.67 -0.09
CA GLY A 54 7.34 21.95 -0.52
C GLY A 54 8.40 21.06 0.14
N LEU A 55 8.01 19.87 0.63
CA LEU A 55 8.89 18.95 1.33
C LEU A 55 9.90 18.29 0.39
N LYS A 56 11.18 18.33 0.75
CA LYS A 56 12.22 17.58 0.05
C LYS A 56 12.34 16.17 0.63
N THR A 57 11.86 15.18 -0.13
CA THR A 57 11.95 13.75 0.20
C THR A 57 13.05 13.06 -0.62
N LYS A 58 13.52 11.90 -0.16
CA LYS A 58 14.53 11.08 -0.86
C LYS A 58 13.94 9.87 -1.61
N TYR A 59 12.67 9.56 -1.38
CA TYR A 59 12.03 8.36 -1.93
C TYR A 59 10.56 8.63 -2.28
N TYR A 60 9.76 9.03 -1.30
CA TYR A 60 8.34 9.28 -1.49
C TYR A 60 8.09 10.47 -2.42
N ASN A 61 7.18 10.30 -3.36
CA ASN A 61 6.48 11.36 -4.08
C ASN A 61 5.06 10.85 -4.41
N THR A 62 4.16 11.70 -4.88
CA THR A 62 2.75 11.31 -5.11
C THR A 62 2.59 10.24 -6.20
N GLU A 63 3.52 10.17 -7.15
CA GLU A 63 3.54 9.11 -8.17
C GLU A 63 3.95 7.77 -7.56
N ILE A 64 4.99 7.75 -6.71
CA ILE A 64 5.40 6.56 -5.95
C ILE A 64 4.29 6.12 -5.00
N HIS A 65 3.55 7.06 -4.39
CA HIS A 65 2.39 6.74 -3.56
C HIS A 65 1.35 5.91 -4.30
N LYS A 66 1.00 6.29 -5.54
CA LYS A 66 0.04 5.51 -6.33
C LYS A 66 0.66 4.20 -6.82
N GLY A 67 1.88 4.30 -7.36
CA GLY A 67 2.58 3.17 -7.97
C GLY A 67 2.88 2.04 -6.98
N CYS A 68 3.06 2.34 -5.69
CA CYS A 68 3.34 1.31 -4.69
C CYS A 68 2.17 0.35 -4.46
N PHE A 69 0.94 0.72 -4.81
CA PHE A 69 -0.23 -0.17 -4.77
C PHE A 69 -0.39 -1.04 -6.02
N ALA A 70 0.43 -0.86 -7.05
CA ALA A 70 0.42 -1.69 -8.26
C ALA A 70 1.19 -3.00 -8.01
N LEU A 71 0.48 -4.05 -7.60
CA LEU A 71 1.10 -5.31 -7.18
C LEU A 71 1.32 -6.28 -8.35
N PRO A 72 2.42 -7.07 -8.35
CA PRO A 72 2.60 -8.18 -9.28
C PRO A 72 1.46 -9.20 -9.21
N SER A 73 1.15 -9.86 -10.32
CA SER A 73 0.01 -10.79 -10.42
C SER A 73 0.00 -11.89 -9.35
N TYR A 74 1.16 -12.51 -9.08
CA TYR A 74 1.24 -13.56 -8.05
C TYR A 74 0.89 -13.05 -6.65
N VAL A 75 1.16 -11.78 -6.34
CA VAL A 75 0.79 -11.17 -5.07
C VAL A 75 -0.72 -10.97 -5.01
N GLN A 76 -1.33 -10.51 -6.10
CA GLN A 76 -2.78 -10.34 -6.20
C GLN A 76 -3.49 -11.68 -5.99
N GLU A 77 -3.04 -12.74 -6.67
CA GLU A 77 -3.57 -14.11 -6.50
C GLU A 77 -3.48 -14.58 -5.05
N LEU A 78 -2.33 -14.36 -4.38
CA LEU A 78 -2.13 -14.73 -2.98
C LEU A 78 -3.05 -13.97 -2.02
N LEU A 79 -3.43 -12.73 -2.33
CA LEU A 79 -4.35 -11.93 -1.52
C LEU A 79 -5.79 -12.41 -1.71
N VAL A 80 -6.25 -12.60 -2.95
CA VAL A 80 -7.60 -13.11 -3.26
C VAL A 80 -7.85 -14.44 -2.55
N SER A 81 -6.94 -15.39 -2.70
CA SER A 81 -7.03 -16.70 -2.06
C SER A 81 -6.81 -16.69 -0.54
N ALA A 82 -6.47 -15.55 0.07
CA ALA A 82 -6.49 -15.37 1.51
C ALA A 82 -7.80 -14.79 2.03
N GLU A 83 -8.67 -14.32 1.13
CA GLU A 83 -9.99 -13.75 1.45
C GLU A 83 -11.05 -14.85 1.49
N ASP A 84 -10.88 -15.92 0.71
CA ASP A 84 -11.54 -17.22 0.90
C ASP A 84 -11.20 -17.81 2.29
#